data_AF-A0AAW0KBB5-F1
#
_entry.id   AF-A0AAW0KBB5-F1
#
_cell.length_a   1.000
_cell.length_b   1.000
_cell.length_c   1.000
_cell.angle_alpha   90.00
_cell.angle_beta   90.00
_cell.angle_gamma   90.00
#
_symmetry.space_group_name_H-M   'P 1'
#
loop_
_entity.id
_entity.type
_entity.pdbx_description
1 polymer ?
#
loop_
_entity_poly.entity_id
_entity_poly.type
_entity_poly.pdbx_seq_one_letter_code
_entity_poly.pdbx_strand_id
1 'polypeptide(L)'
;MAQIKLHDQRKPLELWKLIGRCTVSCISVLLSQFALSLVPRFFSASPLFIQLILSALVLLVVVGLGRCSKRLLGVSGSASAFVFFNILFIWAVYLAVLRPAVSCLMDIAFNGAIIMLIIGLCSIMSSNPGLVTYGSSDELVESSVAEGSVLGRRVRYCRICKGYIKGFDHHCPAFGNCIGQNNHVLFMVLLLGFLSTEASYVVCSSQFAAKSQIVDRTRLETSLSGNLAISTMLFSIFQLLWQINWEKYPEFQDVVHFQQGKYISTHYSSKFP
;
A
#
# COMPACT_ATOMS: atom_id res chain seq x y z
N MET A 1 -26.30 27.92 20.03
CA MET A 1 -25.37 28.50 19.02
C MET A 1 -23.87 28.22 19.25
N ALA A 2 -23.42 27.68 20.39
CA ALA A 2 -21.99 27.39 20.63
C ALA A 2 -21.47 26.07 20.01
N GLN A 3 -22.34 25.09 19.73
CA GLN A 3 -21.97 23.79 19.15
C GLN A 3 -21.62 23.86 17.65
N ILE A 4 -22.12 24.86 16.92
CA ILE A 4 -21.87 25.00 15.46
C ILE A 4 -20.45 25.52 15.19
N LYS A 5 -19.93 26.44 16.01
CA LYS A 5 -18.58 27.01 15.86
C LYS A 5 -17.46 26.01 16.21
N LEU A 6 -17.72 25.10 17.14
CA LEU A 6 -16.78 24.06 17.56
C LEU A 6 -16.65 22.93 16.53
N HIS A 7 -17.73 22.64 15.79
CA HIS A 7 -17.71 21.67 14.70
C HIS A 7 -16.95 22.18 13.48
N ASP A 8 -17.03 23.49 13.21
CA ASP A 8 -16.40 24.15 12.07
C ASP A 8 -14.87 24.26 12.21
N GLN A 9 -14.35 24.55 13.41
CA GLN A 9 -12.90 24.57 13.70
C GLN A 9 -12.25 23.17 13.69
N ARG A 10 -13.05 22.10 13.84
CA ARG A 10 -12.57 20.71 13.86
C ARG A 10 -12.22 20.20 12.46
N LYS A 11 -12.91 20.67 11.42
CA LYS A 11 -12.70 20.23 10.03
C LYS A 11 -11.34 20.67 9.45
N PRO A 12 -10.89 21.93 9.61
CA PRO A 12 -9.57 22.36 9.17
C PRO A 12 -8.45 21.58 9.85
N LEU A 13 -8.53 21.36 11.16
CA LEU A 13 -7.48 20.65 11.91
C LEU A 13 -7.33 19.19 11.47
N GLU A 14 -8.45 18.49 11.26
CA GLU A 14 -8.42 17.10 10.76
C GLU A 14 -7.96 17.03 9.30
N LEU A 15 -8.30 18.02 8.47
CA LEU A 15 -7.79 18.16 7.12
C LEU A 15 -6.27 18.40 7.10
N TRP A 16 -5.74 19.30 7.94
CA TRP A 16 -4.30 19.54 8.05
C TRP A 16 -3.52 18.30 8.51
N LYS A 17 -4.08 17.52 9.44
CA LYS A 17 -3.48 16.24 9.85
C LYS A 17 -3.47 15.23 8.71
N LEU A 18 -4.55 15.15 7.93
CA LEU A 18 -4.63 14.27 6.77
C LEU A 18 -3.61 14.69 5.70
N ILE A 19 -3.54 15.99 5.37
CA ILE A 19 -2.57 16.54 4.44
C ILE A 19 -1.14 16.23 4.91
N GLY A 20 -0.83 16.48 6.19
CA GLY A 20 0.48 16.17 6.76
C GLY A 20 0.87 14.69 6.60
N ARG A 21 -0.06 13.77 6.88
CA ARG A 21 0.16 12.32 6.69
C ARG A 21 0.39 11.94 5.22
N CYS A 22 -0.36 12.54 4.30
CA CYS A 22 -0.18 12.33 2.86
C CYS A 22 1.17 12.87 2.38
N THR A 23 1.57 14.07 2.82
CA THR A 23 2.86 14.68 2.50
C THR A 23 4.02 13.81 2.97
N VAL A 24 3.97 13.32 4.21
CA VAL A 24 5.00 12.40 4.74
C VAL A 24 5.10 11.13 3.89
N SER A 25 3.97 10.57 3.45
CA SER A 25 3.96 9.40 2.57
C SER A 25 4.54 9.70 1.19
N CYS A 26 4.17 10.82 0.56
CA CYS A 26 4.70 11.26 -0.72
C CYS A 26 6.24 11.42 -0.67
N ILE A 27 6.73 12.15 0.34
CA ILE A 27 8.18 12.32 0.56
C ILE A 27 8.86 10.95 0.75
N SER A 28 8.23 10.04 1.51
CA SER A 28 8.76 8.69 1.72
C SER A 28 8.88 7.90 0.41
N VAL A 29 7.92 8.03 -0.51
CA VAL A 29 7.99 7.40 -1.84
C VAL A 29 9.13 8.01 -2.65
N LEU A 30 9.15 9.34 -2.78
CA LEU A 30 10.16 10.03 -3.57
C LEU A 30 11.59 9.74 -3.08
N LEU A 31 11.82 9.76 -1.76
CA LEU A 31 13.12 9.40 -1.18
C LEU A 31 13.52 7.96 -1.46
N SER A 32 12.57 7.01 -1.35
CA SER A 32 12.84 5.60 -1.64
C SER A 32 13.21 5.38 -3.10
N GLN A 33 12.45 5.98 -4.01
CA GLN A 33 12.70 5.88 -5.45
C GLN A 33 13.99 6.59 -5.87
N PHE A 34 14.26 7.76 -5.29
CA PHE A 34 15.52 8.48 -5.50
C PHE A 34 16.71 7.63 -5.05
N ALA A 35 16.68 7.08 -3.83
CA ALA A 35 17.74 6.24 -3.32
C ALA A 35 17.94 4.99 -4.20
N LEU A 36 16.86 4.36 -4.64
CA LEU A 36 16.91 3.22 -5.55
C LEU A 36 17.51 3.57 -6.92
N SER A 37 17.25 4.77 -7.45
CA SER A 37 17.83 5.23 -8.72
C SER A 37 19.35 5.37 -8.70
N LEU A 38 19.95 5.48 -7.50
CA LEU A 38 21.40 5.50 -7.33
C LEU A 38 22.05 4.14 -7.60
N VAL A 39 21.32 3.02 -7.41
CA VAL A 39 21.87 1.68 -7.62
C VAL A 39 22.29 1.44 -9.08
N PRO A 40 21.40 1.53 -10.09
CA PRO A 40 21.81 1.38 -11.48
C PRO A 40 22.76 2.50 -11.93
N ARG A 41 22.73 3.68 -11.28
CA ARG A 41 23.64 4.78 -11.59
C ARG A 41 25.09 4.48 -11.23
N PHE A 42 25.36 3.95 -10.03
CA PHE A 42 26.71 3.65 -9.56
C PHE A 42 27.17 2.24 -9.92
N PHE A 43 26.23 1.31 -10.10
CA PHE A 43 26.50 -0.11 -10.36
C PHE A 43 25.97 -0.55 -11.74
N SER A 44 26.00 0.34 -12.74
CA SER A 44 25.48 0.08 -14.10
C SER A 44 26.13 -1.13 -14.78
N ALA A 45 27.41 -1.39 -14.51
CA ALA A 45 28.14 -2.54 -15.04
C ALA A 45 27.84 -3.87 -14.32
N SER A 46 27.15 -3.81 -13.17
CA SER A 46 26.82 -5.02 -12.40
C SER A 46 25.62 -5.74 -13.02
N PRO A 47 25.57 -7.09 -12.98
CA PRO A 47 24.41 -7.85 -13.42
C PRO A 47 23.16 -7.50 -12.61
N LEU A 48 21.98 -7.63 -13.22
CA LEU A 48 20.70 -7.27 -12.61
C LEU A 48 20.45 -7.94 -11.25
N PHE A 49 20.92 -9.17 -11.04
CA PHE A 49 20.79 -9.86 -9.76
C PHE A 49 21.57 -9.16 -8.63
N ILE A 50 22.78 -8.66 -8.90
CA ILE A 50 23.56 -7.89 -7.92
C ILE A 50 22.87 -6.55 -7.66
N GLN A 51 22.38 -5.87 -8.70
CA GLN A 51 21.62 -4.64 -8.52
C GLN A 51 20.36 -4.87 -7.68
N LEU A 52 19.66 -5.99 -7.86
CA LEU A 52 18.51 -6.37 -7.04
C LEU A 52 18.92 -6.51 -5.57
N ILE A 53 19.98 -7.26 -5.25
CA ILE A 53 20.46 -7.38 -3.85
C ILE A 53 20.82 -6.01 -3.26
N LEU A 54 21.53 -5.17 -4.00
CA LEU A 54 21.88 -3.82 -3.54
C LEU A 54 20.64 -2.96 -3.31
N SER A 55 19.64 -3.02 -4.20
CA SER A 55 18.37 -2.33 -4.02
C SER A 55 17.62 -2.80 -2.77
N ALA A 56 17.67 -4.09 -2.43
CA ALA A 56 17.10 -4.58 -1.17
C ALA A 56 17.80 -3.94 0.05
N LEU A 57 19.13 -3.90 0.05
CA LEU A 57 19.91 -3.27 1.12
C LEU A 57 19.61 -1.76 1.24
N VAL A 58 19.52 -1.05 0.11
CA VAL A 58 19.15 0.37 0.07
C VAL A 58 17.75 0.59 0.64
N LEU A 59 16.77 -0.23 0.27
CA LEU A 59 15.42 -0.16 0.81
C LEU A 59 15.39 -0.40 2.32
N LEU A 60 16.16 -1.37 2.83
CA LEU A 60 16.26 -1.61 4.27
C LEU A 60 16.83 -0.40 5.02
N VAL A 61 17.87 0.23 4.48
CA VAL A 61 18.45 1.46 5.03
C VAL A 61 17.45 2.60 5.01
N VAL A 62 16.79 2.86 3.87
CA VAL A 62 15.80 3.94 3.72
C VAL A 62 14.63 3.73 4.66
N VAL A 63 14.10 2.51 4.78
CA VAL A 63 13.01 2.17 5.69
C VAL A 63 13.46 2.33 7.15
N GLY A 64 14.66 1.87 7.50
CA GLY A 64 15.23 2.00 8.84
C GLY A 64 15.41 3.46 9.27
N LEU A 65 16.07 4.26 8.43
CA LEU A 65 16.25 5.70 8.65
C LEU A 65 14.91 6.43 8.66
N GLY A 66 14.01 6.11 7.73
CA GLY A 66 12.67 6.70 7.67
C GLY A 66 11.85 6.43 8.93
N ARG A 67 11.95 5.22 9.51
CA ARG A 67 11.32 4.89 10.80
C ARG A 67 11.94 5.70 11.94
N CYS A 68 13.27 5.83 11.98
CA CYS A 68 13.99 6.63 12.98
C CYS A 68 13.57 8.11 12.91
N SER A 69 13.62 8.71 11.72
CA SER A 69 13.25 10.12 11.50
C SER A 69 11.78 10.41 11.83
N LYS A 70 10.86 9.51 11.45
CA LYS A 70 9.44 9.65 11.81
C LYS A 70 9.23 9.61 13.32
N ARG A 71 9.96 8.73 14.04
CA ARG A 71 9.92 8.67 15.51
C ARG A 71 10.48 9.93 16.15
N LEU A 72 11.58 10.48 15.63
CA LEU A 72 12.21 11.70 16.14
C LEU A 72 11.33 12.94 15.94
N LEU A 73 10.70 13.08 14.77
CA LEU A 73 9.85 14.21 14.42
C LEU A 73 8.41 14.08 14.93
N GLY A 74 8.02 12.94 15.49
CA GLY A 74 6.66 12.68 15.94
C GLY A 74 5.61 12.65 14.82
N VAL A 75 6.04 12.45 13.56
CA VAL A 75 5.14 12.44 12.40
C VAL A 75 4.78 11.02 11.98
N SER A 76 3.57 10.84 11.45
CA SER A 76 3.09 9.57 10.90
C SER A 76 2.73 9.74 9.43
N GLY A 77 3.03 8.73 8.61
CA GLY A 77 2.55 8.65 7.23
C GLY A 77 1.29 7.80 7.14
N SER A 78 0.51 7.97 6.06
CA SER A 78 -0.58 7.05 5.72
C SER A 78 -0.08 5.96 4.78
N ALA A 79 -0.30 4.69 5.13
CA ALA A 79 0.07 3.56 4.29
C ALA A 79 -0.73 3.53 2.97
N SER A 80 -2.01 3.89 2.98
CA SER A 80 -2.80 4.01 1.75
C SER A 80 -2.34 5.16 0.85
N ALA A 81 -1.95 6.30 1.43
CA ALA A 81 -1.33 7.37 0.66
C ALA A 81 0.02 6.93 0.06
N PHE A 82 0.80 6.13 0.79
CA PHE A 82 2.06 5.59 0.28
C PHE A 82 1.84 4.69 -0.95
N VAL A 83 0.83 3.80 -0.91
CA VAL A 83 0.45 2.98 -2.08
C VAL A 83 0.02 3.87 -3.24
N PHE A 84 -0.88 4.83 -2.99
CA PHE A 84 -1.37 5.76 -4.00
C PHE A 84 -0.24 6.53 -4.71
N PHE A 85 0.69 7.11 -3.95
CA PHE A 85 1.82 7.84 -4.53
C PHE A 85 2.80 6.93 -5.27
N ASN A 86 2.96 5.65 -4.89
CA ASN A 86 3.75 4.71 -5.68
C ASN A 86 3.10 4.41 -7.03
N ILE A 87 1.77 4.23 -7.09
CA ILE A 87 1.05 4.05 -8.37
C ILE A 87 1.29 5.27 -9.28
N LEU A 88 1.11 6.48 -8.74
CA LEU A 88 1.35 7.72 -9.50
C LEU A 88 2.80 7.85 -9.95
N PHE A 89 3.76 7.47 -9.11
CA PHE A 89 5.17 7.50 -9.47
C PHE A 89 5.47 6.53 -10.61
N ILE A 90 5.04 5.27 -10.51
CA ILE A 90 5.22 4.26 -11.56
C ILE A 90 4.59 4.73 -12.86
N TRP A 91 3.38 5.30 -12.80
CA TRP A 91 2.69 5.85 -13.97
C TRP A 91 3.45 7.02 -14.59
N ALA A 92 3.96 7.95 -13.77
CA ALA A 92 4.77 9.07 -14.24
C ALA A 92 6.06 8.60 -14.94
N VAL A 93 6.78 7.63 -14.36
CA VAL A 93 7.97 7.04 -14.99
C VAL A 93 7.61 6.32 -16.28
N TYR A 94 6.51 5.57 -16.29
CA TYR A 94 6.03 4.91 -17.50
C TYR A 94 5.77 5.91 -18.63
N LEU A 95 5.01 6.97 -18.37
CA LEU A 95 4.69 8.01 -19.35
C LEU A 95 5.93 8.76 -19.85
N ALA A 96 6.86 9.07 -18.94
CA ALA A 96 8.05 9.86 -19.25
C ALA A 96 9.14 9.06 -19.95
N VAL A 97 9.29 7.77 -19.65
CA VAL A 97 10.45 6.97 -20.10
C VAL A 97 10.07 5.79 -20.97
N LEU A 98 9.11 4.96 -20.55
CA LEU A 98 8.83 3.68 -21.22
C LEU A 98 7.90 3.85 -22.43
N ARG A 99 6.95 4.79 -22.37
CA ARG A 99 5.90 4.97 -23.37
C ARG A 99 6.39 4.98 -24.83
N PRO A 100 7.47 5.68 -25.21
CA PRO A 100 7.95 5.69 -26.59
C PRO A 100 8.39 4.32 -27.12
N ALA A 101 8.74 3.38 -26.22
CA ALA A 101 9.24 2.06 -26.58
C ALA A 101 8.16 0.96 -26.59
N VAL A 102 6.93 1.29 -26.20
CA VAL A 102 5.81 0.36 -25.97
C VAL A 102 4.80 0.43 -27.14
N SER A 103 4.19 -0.71 -27.47
CA SER A 103 3.16 -0.76 -28.53
C SER A 103 1.87 -0.04 -28.12
N CYS A 104 1.09 0.46 -29.08
CA CYS A 104 -0.16 1.17 -28.81
C CYS A 104 -1.15 0.35 -27.95
N LEU A 105 -1.29 -0.95 -28.24
CA LEU A 105 -2.17 -1.84 -27.47
C LEU A 105 -1.73 -1.95 -26.00
N MET A 106 -0.43 -2.15 -25.76
CA MET A 106 0.12 -2.23 -24.40
C MET A 106 0.05 -0.88 -23.69
N ASP A 107 0.17 0.24 -24.41
CA ASP A 107 0.02 1.58 -23.84
C ASP A 107 -1.42 1.81 -23.34
N ILE A 108 -2.40 1.49 -24.16
CA ILE A 108 -3.83 1.57 -23.78
C ILE A 108 -4.10 0.65 -22.58
N ALA A 109 -3.62 -0.59 -22.63
CA ALA A 109 -3.83 -1.56 -21.55
C ALA A 109 -3.20 -1.10 -20.23
N PHE A 110 -1.95 -0.61 -20.25
CA PHE A 110 -1.24 -0.16 -19.05
C PHE A 110 -1.90 1.07 -18.42
N ASN A 111 -2.24 2.08 -19.23
CA ASN A 111 -2.94 3.28 -18.74
C ASN A 111 -4.33 2.91 -18.19
N GLY A 112 -5.05 2.03 -18.88
CA GLY A 112 -6.34 1.52 -18.40
C GLY A 112 -6.21 0.80 -17.04
N ALA A 113 -5.20 -0.06 -16.89
CA ALA A 113 -4.93 -0.76 -15.63
C ALA A 113 -4.62 0.21 -14.48
N ILE A 114 -3.80 1.24 -14.71
CA ILE A 114 -3.50 2.28 -13.71
C ILE A 114 -4.77 3.04 -13.30
N ILE A 115 -5.60 3.45 -14.26
CA ILE A 115 -6.86 4.16 -13.97
C ILE A 115 -7.80 3.28 -13.14
N MET A 116 -7.94 2.00 -13.52
CA MET A 116 -8.73 1.03 -12.78
C MET A 116 -8.20 0.81 -11.36
N LEU A 117 -6.87 0.78 -11.17
CA LEU A 117 -6.26 0.69 -9.84
C LEU A 117 -6.53 1.92 -8.98
N ILE A 118 -6.44 3.12 -9.56
CA ILE A 118 -6.75 4.37 -8.85
C ILE A 118 -8.22 4.38 -8.40
N ILE A 119 -9.14 4.05 -9.31
CA ILE A 119 -10.57 3.98 -9.00
C ILE A 119 -10.81 2.94 -7.92
N GLY A 120 -10.29 1.71 -8.11
CA GLY A 120 -10.46 0.62 -7.16
C GLY A 120 -9.88 0.96 -5.78
N LEU A 121 -8.73 1.63 -5.72
CA LEU A 121 -8.11 2.07 -4.46
C LEU A 121 -9.00 3.07 -3.72
N CYS A 122 -9.55 4.07 -4.42
CA CYS A 122 -10.52 5.00 -3.85
C CYS A 122 -11.81 4.29 -3.39
N SER A 123 -12.28 3.31 -4.17
CA SER A 123 -13.46 2.51 -3.84
C SER A 123 -13.25 1.64 -2.61
N ILE A 124 -12.13 0.90 -2.49
CA ILE A 124 -11.88 0.01 -1.35
C ILE A 124 -11.67 0.81 -0.06
N MET A 125 -11.05 1.99 -0.13
CA MET A 125 -10.88 2.90 1.00
C MET A 125 -12.22 3.38 1.57
N SER A 126 -13.23 3.55 0.72
CA SER A 126 -14.55 4.08 1.10
C SER A 126 -15.63 2.99 1.25
N SER A 127 -15.31 1.74 0.93
CA SER A 127 -16.27 0.64 0.94
C SER A 127 -16.67 0.27 2.38
N ASN A 128 -17.94 -0.07 2.58
CA ASN A 128 -18.37 -0.70 3.82
C ASN A 128 -17.85 -2.16 3.84
N PRO A 129 -16.99 -2.54 4.80
CA PRO A 129 -16.44 -3.91 4.87
C PRO A 129 -17.45 -4.97 5.35
N GLY A 130 -18.66 -4.55 5.74
CA GLY A 130 -19.64 -5.37 6.45
C GLY A 130 -19.74 -5.00 7.93
N LEU A 131 -19.71 -3.71 8.25
CA LEU A 131 -19.84 -3.21 9.63
C LEU A 131 -21.23 -3.54 10.20
N VAL A 132 -21.26 -4.16 11.37
CA VAL A 132 -22.50 -4.49 12.10
C VAL A 132 -22.87 -3.33 13.03
N THR A 133 -24.05 -2.76 12.85
CA THR A 133 -24.61 -1.73 13.75
C THR A 133 -25.42 -2.41 14.86
N TYR A 134 -25.25 -1.96 16.10
CA TYR A 134 -25.86 -2.54 17.32
C TYR A 134 -27.39 -2.30 17.43
N GLY A 135 -28.06 -1.98 16.32
CA GLY A 135 -29.52 -1.79 16.25
C GLY A 135 -30.31 -3.06 15.88
N SER A 136 -29.64 -4.16 15.53
CA SER A 136 -30.25 -5.48 15.34
C SER A 136 -30.02 -6.35 16.58
N SER A 137 -30.46 -5.86 17.74
CA SER A 137 -30.39 -6.60 19.00
C SER A 137 -31.29 -7.85 19.00
N ASP A 138 -32.29 -7.89 18.13
CA ASP A 138 -33.27 -8.97 18.08
C ASP A 138 -32.78 -10.19 17.26
N GLU A 139 -31.75 -10.08 16.41
CA GLU A 139 -31.19 -11.23 15.68
C GLU A 139 -30.04 -11.94 16.42
N LEU A 140 -29.48 -11.35 17.47
CA LEU A 140 -28.33 -11.93 18.18
C LEU A 140 -28.72 -13.07 19.11
N VAL A 141 -29.98 -13.16 19.52
CA VAL A 141 -30.47 -14.22 20.41
C VAL A 141 -30.89 -15.48 19.64
N GLU A 142 -31.19 -15.38 18.34
CA GLU A 142 -31.69 -16.51 17.54
C GLU A 142 -30.60 -17.25 16.74
N SER A 143 -29.35 -16.78 16.78
CA SER A 143 -28.24 -17.38 16.02
C SER A 143 -27.40 -18.41 16.79
N SER A 144 -27.64 -18.59 18.09
CA SER A 144 -26.94 -19.59 18.91
C SER A 144 -27.58 -20.99 18.88
N VAL A 145 -28.73 -21.16 18.21
CA VAL A 145 -29.49 -22.44 18.24
C VAL A 145 -29.64 -23.11 16.86
N ALA A 146 -29.25 -22.47 15.76
CA ALA A 146 -29.33 -23.09 14.43
C ALA A 146 -27.95 -23.56 13.93
N GLU A 147 -27.44 -24.66 14.47
CA GLU A 147 -26.48 -25.49 13.77
C GLU A 147 -27.12 -26.01 12.46
N GLY A 148 -26.49 -25.75 11.32
CA GLY A 148 -26.88 -26.39 10.05
C GLY A 148 -26.96 -25.50 8.81
N SER A 149 -26.00 -24.61 8.57
CA SER A 149 -25.71 -24.21 7.17
C SER A 149 -24.24 -23.79 7.01
N VAL A 150 -23.62 -24.30 5.96
CA VAL A 150 -22.20 -24.19 5.59
C VAL A 150 -21.78 -22.75 5.17
N LEU A 151 -22.51 -21.70 5.58
CA LEU A 151 -22.24 -20.32 5.15
C LEU A 151 -22.41 -19.23 6.23
N GLY A 152 -22.34 -19.58 7.51
CA GLY A 152 -22.30 -18.61 8.61
C GLY A 152 -20.98 -17.82 8.65
N ARG A 153 -20.84 -16.76 7.85
CA ARG A 153 -19.64 -15.90 7.86
C ARG A 153 -19.48 -15.24 9.23
N ARG A 154 -18.54 -15.77 10.02
CA ARG A 154 -18.18 -15.32 11.37
C ARG A 154 -17.96 -13.80 11.42
N VAL A 155 -18.63 -13.14 12.36
CA VAL A 155 -18.41 -11.73 12.70
C VAL A 155 -17.22 -11.65 13.66
N ARG A 156 -16.25 -10.78 13.39
CA ARG A 156 -15.10 -10.56 14.29
C ARG A 156 -14.88 -9.06 14.56
N TYR A 157 -14.34 -8.76 15.74
CA TYR A 157 -14.06 -7.39 16.14
C TYR A 157 -12.71 -6.91 15.61
N CYS A 158 -12.71 -5.81 14.85
CA CYS A 158 -11.49 -5.12 14.47
C CYS A 158 -11.12 -4.09 15.53
N ARG A 159 -9.97 -4.26 16.19
CA ARG A 159 -9.49 -3.34 17.23
C ARG A 159 -9.06 -1.97 16.69
N ILE A 160 -8.65 -1.90 15.42
CA ILE A 160 -8.21 -0.66 14.76
C ILE A 160 -9.42 0.21 14.40
N CYS A 161 -10.40 -0.38 13.71
CA CYS A 161 -11.64 0.31 13.35
C CYS A 161 -12.65 0.41 14.50
N LYS A 162 -12.41 -0.32 15.60
CA LYS A 162 -13.28 -0.42 16.79
C LYS A 162 -14.72 -0.83 16.44
N GLY A 163 -14.87 -1.85 15.59
CA GLY A 163 -16.17 -2.30 15.11
C GLY A 163 -16.20 -3.79 14.78
N TYR A 164 -17.40 -4.37 14.81
CA TYR A 164 -17.66 -5.75 14.39
C TYR A 164 -17.87 -5.82 12.89
N ILE A 165 -17.09 -6.67 12.22
CA ILE A 165 -17.09 -6.82 10.76
C ILE A 165 -17.55 -8.23 10.39
N LYS A 166 -18.57 -8.33 9.53
CA LYS A 166 -19.09 -9.59 9.01
C LYS A 166 -18.12 -10.19 8.01
N GLY A 167 -17.81 -11.48 8.18
CA GLY A 167 -16.80 -12.15 7.36
C GLY A 167 -15.45 -11.43 7.42
N PHE A 168 -15.10 -10.84 8.57
CA PHE A 168 -13.83 -10.16 8.78
C PHE A 168 -12.68 -11.07 8.33
N ASP A 169 -11.85 -10.58 7.43
CA ASP A 169 -10.60 -11.22 7.06
C ASP A 169 -9.47 -10.57 7.86
N HIS A 170 -9.13 -9.33 7.52
CA HIS A 170 -8.09 -8.55 8.20
C HIS A 170 -8.36 -7.03 8.10
N HIS A 171 -7.63 -6.24 8.89
CA HIS A 171 -7.51 -4.80 8.65
C HIS A 171 -6.29 -4.55 7.77
N CYS A 172 -6.47 -3.94 6.60
CA CYS A 172 -5.39 -3.72 5.65
C CYS A 172 -4.89 -2.27 5.72
N PRO A 173 -3.69 -2.01 6.27
CA PRO A 173 -3.14 -0.65 6.33
C PRO A 173 -2.93 -0.03 4.94
N ALA A 174 -2.60 -0.85 3.94
CA ALA A 174 -2.42 -0.43 2.55
C ALA A 174 -3.71 0.18 1.94
N PHE A 175 -4.88 -0.22 2.44
CA PHE A 175 -6.17 0.34 2.04
C PHE A 175 -6.79 1.23 3.11
N GLY A 176 -6.20 1.29 4.32
CA GLY A 176 -6.76 2.04 5.45
C GLY A 176 -8.16 1.57 5.87
N ASN A 177 -8.55 0.34 5.51
CA ASN A 177 -9.89 -0.19 5.71
C ASN A 177 -9.83 -1.69 6.09
N CYS A 178 -10.92 -2.20 6.67
CA CYS A 178 -11.07 -3.65 6.85
C CYS A 178 -11.40 -4.32 5.51
N ILE A 179 -10.92 -5.55 5.35
CA ILE A 179 -11.37 -6.47 4.33
C ILE A 179 -12.35 -7.44 4.99
N GLY A 180 -13.55 -7.49 4.46
CA GLY A 180 -14.64 -8.29 5.00
C GLY A 180 -15.60 -8.71 3.90
N GLN A 181 -16.76 -9.23 4.29
CA GLN A 181 -17.69 -9.88 3.37
C GLN A 181 -18.06 -9.03 2.15
N ASN A 182 -18.29 -7.73 2.34
CA ASN A 182 -18.87 -6.85 1.33
C ASN A 182 -17.83 -6.29 0.34
N ASN A 183 -16.54 -6.31 0.68
CA ASN A 183 -15.49 -5.73 -0.16
C ASN A 183 -14.35 -6.72 -0.50
N HIS A 184 -14.45 -7.98 -0.08
CA HIS A 184 -13.47 -9.03 -0.36
C HIS A 184 -13.25 -9.25 -1.86
N VAL A 185 -14.30 -9.23 -2.69
CA VAL A 185 -14.15 -9.39 -4.15
C VAL A 185 -13.38 -8.21 -4.75
N LEU A 186 -13.69 -6.98 -4.33
CA LEU A 186 -12.96 -5.79 -4.77
C LEU A 186 -11.48 -5.86 -4.36
N PHE A 187 -11.19 -6.35 -3.15
CA PHE A 187 -9.82 -6.61 -2.71
C PHE A 187 -9.08 -7.59 -3.63
N MET A 188 -9.71 -8.70 -4.00
CA MET A 188 -9.09 -9.69 -4.91
C MET A 188 -8.85 -9.14 -6.32
N VAL A 189 -9.79 -8.36 -6.86
CA VAL A 189 -9.63 -7.69 -8.16
C VAL A 189 -8.49 -6.68 -8.12
N LEU A 190 -8.39 -5.90 -7.03
CA LEU A 190 -7.29 -4.96 -6.83
C LEU A 190 -5.95 -5.68 -6.73
N LEU A 191 -5.85 -6.76 -5.96
CA LEU A 191 -4.62 -7.54 -5.82
C LEU A 191 -4.15 -8.06 -7.17
N LEU A 192 -5.05 -8.64 -7.98
CA LEU A 192 -4.74 -9.08 -9.33
C LEU A 192 -4.32 -7.91 -10.24
N GLY A 193 -4.98 -6.76 -10.12
CA GLY A 193 -4.63 -5.55 -10.84
C GLY A 193 -3.22 -5.04 -10.51
N PHE A 194 -2.84 -5.04 -9.23
CA PHE A 194 -1.51 -4.64 -8.77
C PHE A 194 -0.44 -5.57 -9.35
N LEU A 195 -0.61 -6.89 -9.19
CA LEU A 195 0.27 -7.90 -9.78
C LEU A 195 0.42 -7.73 -11.30
N SER A 196 -0.69 -7.55 -12.00
CA SER A 196 -0.70 -7.41 -13.47
C SER A 196 -0.01 -6.13 -13.92
N THR A 197 -0.22 -5.02 -13.22
CA THR A 197 0.40 -3.73 -13.54
C THR A 197 1.90 -3.74 -13.27
N GLU A 198 2.33 -4.29 -12.13
CA GLU A 198 3.75 -4.41 -11.78
C GLU A 198 4.49 -5.35 -12.75
N ALA A 199 3.90 -6.51 -13.08
CA ALA A 199 4.47 -7.43 -14.06
C ALA A 199 4.58 -6.77 -15.45
N SER A 200 3.53 -6.05 -15.88
CA SER A 200 3.53 -5.32 -17.14
C SER A 200 4.63 -4.25 -17.17
N TYR A 201 4.81 -3.52 -16.06
CA TYR A 201 5.89 -2.54 -15.95
C TYR A 201 7.27 -3.20 -16.07
N VAL A 202 7.49 -4.34 -15.40
CA VAL A 202 8.75 -5.09 -15.48
C VAL A 202 9.04 -5.54 -16.91
N VAL A 203 8.03 -6.05 -17.63
CA VAL A 203 8.18 -6.46 -19.03
C VAL A 203 8.52 -5.26 -19.92
N CYS A 204 7.78 -4.15 -19.81
CA CYS A 204 8.03 -2.95 -20.59
C CYS A 204 9.42 -2.35 -20.31
N SER A 205 9.84 -2.31 -19.04
CA SER A 205 11.17 -1.83 -18.66
C SER A 205 12.30 -2.73 -19.18
N SER A 206 12.10 -4.05 -19.14
CA SER A 206 13.07 -5.01 -19.69
C SER A 206 13.22 -4.86 -21.21
N GLN A 207 12.12 -4.66 -21.93
CA GLN A 207 12.15 -4.40 -23.37
C GLN A 207 12.82 -3.05 -23.69
N PHE A 208 12.54 -2.02 -22.90
CA PHE A 208 13.21 -0.73 -23.01
C PHE A 208 14.73 -0.85 -22.80
N ALA A 209 15.16 -1.57 -21.76
CA ALA A 209 16.58 -1.80 -21.47
C ALA A 209 17.28 -2.59 -22.59
N ALA A 210 16.62 -3.61 -23.15
CA ALA A 210 17.17 -4.38 -24.27
C ALA A 210 17.31 -3.52 -25.54
N LYS A 211 16.31 -2.67 -25.85
CA LYS A 211 16.37 -1.76 -27.00
C LYS A 211 17.39 -0.65 -26.82
N SER A 212 17.54 -0.09 -25.62
CA SER A 212 18.48 1.01 -25.36
C SER A 212 19.94 0.56 -25.44
N GLN A 213 20.25 -0.68 -25.03
CA GLN A 213 21.58 -1.27 -25.23
C GLN A 213 21.96 -1.42 -26.71
N ILE A 214 20.98 -1.61 -27.60
CA ILE A 214 21.20 -1.73 -29.05
C ILE A 214 21.49 -0.34 -29.68
N VAL A 215 20.98 0.74 -29.08
CA VAL A 215 20.95 2.08 -29.69
C VAL A 215 22.09 3.01 -29.22
N ASP A 216 22.83 2.70 -28.15
CA ASP A 216 23.64 3.74 -27.49
C ASP A 216 24.97 4.12 -28.18
N ARG A 217 24.98 5.33 -28.78
CA ARG A 217 26.17 6.20 -28.99
C ARG A 217 25.90 7.67 -28.58
N THR A 218 24.92 8.00 -27.73
CA THR A 218 24.68 9.40 -27.33
C THR A 218 24.22 9.54 -25.88
N ARG A 219 25.26 9.68 -25.05
CA ARG A 219 25.40 9.91 -23.60
C ARG A 219 24.48 10.95 -22.93
N LEU A 220 24.18 10.62 -21.67
CA LEU A 220 23.71 11.41 -20.52
C LEU A 220 22.20 11.42 -20.23
N GLU A 221 21.30 11.88 -21.11
CA GLU A 221 19.84 11.84 -20.84
C GLU A 221 19.29 10.40 -20.83
N THR A 222 19.83 9.54 -21.70
CA THR A 222 19.59 8.09 -21.72
C THR A 222 20.01 7.41 -20.41
N SER A 223 20.98 7.98 -19.68
CA SER A 223 21.45 7.41 -18.42
C SER A 223 20.50 7.69 -17.25
N LEU A 224 19.92 8.89 -17.15
CA LEU A 224 19.00 9.21 -16.05
C LEU A 224 17.65 8.51 -16.23
N SER A 225 17.10 8.57 -17.44
CA SER A 225 15.87 7.87 -17.81
C SER A 225 16.03 6.34 -17.68
N GLY A 226 17.16 5.79 -18.14
CA GLY A 226 17.51 4.38 -17.94
C GLY A 226 17.63 3.99 -16.46
N ASN A 227 18.33 4.78 -15.64
CA ASN A 227 18.44 4.53 -14.20
C ASN A 227 17.06 4.51 -13.54
N LEU A 228 16.18 5.45 -13.89
CA LEU A 228 14.83 5.54 -13.35
C LEU A 228 13.96 4.36 -13.76
N ALA A 229 14.03 3.93 -15.03
CA ALA A 229 13.32 2.75 -15.53
C ALA A 229 13.80 1.45 -14.85
N ILE A 230 15.13 1.27 -14.73
CA ILE A 230 15.72 0.08 -14.10
C ILE A 230 15.43 0.07 -12.59
N SER A 231 15.60 1.19 -11.89
CA SER A 231 15.34 1.23 -10.44
C SER A 231 13.88 0.99 -10.11
N THR A 232 12.96 1.56 -10.90
CA THR A 232 11.51 1.32 -10.74
C THR A 232 11.13 -0.12 -11.09
N MET A 233 11.83 -0.75 -12.05
CA MET A 233 11.68 -2.18 -12.34
C MET A 233 12.12 -3.04 -11.16
N LEU A 234 13.29 -2.76 -10.56
CA LEU A 234 13.77 -3.46 -9.37
C LEU A 234 12.79 -3.29 -8.19
N PHE A 235 12.24 -2.09 -7.99
CA PHE A 235 11.19 -1.84 -7.00
C PHE A 235 9.92 -2.65 -7.29
N SER A 236 9.49 -2.74 -8.54
CA SER A 236 8.32 -3.51 -8.96
C SER A 236 8.53 -5.01 -8.72
N ILE A 237 9.73 -5.54 -8.95
CA ILE A 237 10.08 -6.92 -8.60
C ILE A 237 9.92 -7.17 -7.10
N PHE A 238 10.37 -6.24 -6.24
CA PHE A 238 10.15 -6.37 -4.79
C PHE A 238 8.68 -6.34 -4.39
N GLN A 239 7.87 -5.51 -5.03
CA GLN A 239 6.43 -5.47 -4.77
C GLN A 239 5.75 -6.79 -5.15
N LEU A 240 6.10 -7.38 -6.31
CA LEU A 240 5.61 -8.70 -6.72
C LEU A 240 6.01 -9.79 -5.72
N LEU A 241 7.29 -9.83 -5.33
CA LEU A 241 7.80 -10.81 -4.35
C LEU A 241 7.13 -10.65 -2.98
N TRP A 242 6.82 -9.40 -2.60
CA TRP A 242 6.11 -9.10 -1.36
C TRP A 242 4.65 -9.58 -1.40
N GLN A 243 3.94 -9.32 -2.50
CA GLN A 243 2.52 -9.69 -2.66
C GLN A 243 2.32 -11.21 -2.69
N ILE A 244 3.25 -11.97 -3.27
CA ILE A 244 3.20 -13.45 -3.30
C ILE A 244 3.34 -14.05 -1.90
N ASN A 245 4.14 -13.44 -1.03
CA ASN A 245 4.41 -13.97 0.31
C ASN A 245 3.47 -13.41 1.40
N TRP A 246 2.46 -12.60 1.03
CA TRP A 246 1.60 -11.91 2.01
C TRP A 246 0.88 -12.88 2.96
N GLU A 247 0.60 -14.10 2.49
CA GLU A 247 -0.11 -15.15 3.24
C GLU A 247 0.79 -15.87 4.26
N LYS A 248 2.12 -15.76 4.14
CA LYS A 248 3.10 -16.56 4.90
C LYS A 248 3.62 -15.88 6.18
N TYR A 249 3.21 -14.64 6.47
CA TYR A 249 3.67 -13.89 7.64
C TYR A 249 2.51 -13.51 8.59
N PRO A 250 1.99 -14.48 9.38
CA PRO A 250 1.00 -14.21 10.43
C PRO A 250 1.53 -13.30 11.55
N GLU A 251 2.85 -13.12 11.66
CA GLU A 251 3.47 -12.25 12.67
C GLU A 251 3.03 -10.77 12.57
N PHE A 252 2.57 -10.30 11.40
CA PHE A 252 1.95 -8.96 11.31
C PHE A 252 0.48 -8.93 11.76
N GLN A 253 -0.20 -10.08 11.80
CA GLN A 253 -1.48 -10.20 12.49
C GLN A 253 -1.26 -10.16 14.01
N ASP A 254 -0.18 -10.77 14.52
CA ASP A 254 0.12 -10.84 15.96
C ASP A 254 0.86 -9.63 16.55
N VAL A 255 1.65 -8.88 15.77
CA VAL A 255 2.27 -7.62 16.25
C VAL A 255 1.21 -6.54 16.53
N VAL A 256 0.03 -6.62 15.89
CA VAL A 256 -1.16 -5.81 16.24
C VAL A 256 -1.80 -6.28 17.55
N HIS A 257 -1.66 -7.55 17.92
CA HIS A 257 -2.10 -8.08 19.22
C HIS A 257 -1.13 -7.73 20.37
N PHE A 258 0.18 -7.62 20.13
CA PHE A 258 1.19 -7.47 21.18
C PHE A 258 1.31 -6.05 21.78
N GLN A 259 0.97 -4.99 21.05
CA GLN A 259 0.99 -3.62 21.63
C GLN A 259 -0.16 -3.35 22.63
N GLN A 260 -1.18 -4.21 22.70
CA GLN A 260 -2.28 -4.07 23.66
C GLN A 260 -2.08 -4.80 24.98
N GLY A 261 -1.18 -5.80 25.06
CA GLY A 261 -0.88 -6.46 26.33
C GLY A 261 -0.25 -5.53 27.37
N LYS A 262 0.60 -4.59 26.93
CA LYS A 262 1.26 -3.62 27.83
C LYS A 262 0.38 -2.44 28.25
N TYR A 263 -0.59 -2.02 27.43
CA TYR A 263 -1.48 -0.90 27.77
C TYR A 263 -2.68 -1.30 28.64
N ILE A 264 -3.04 -2.59 28.64
CA ILE A 264 -4.18 -3.11 29.43
C ILE A 264 -3.73 -3.58 30.82
N SER A 265 -2.52 -4.12 30.98
CA SER A 265 -2.01 -4.53 32.31
C SER A 265 -1.86 -3.36 33.29
N THR A 266 -1.64 -2.13 32.81
CA THR A 266 -1.53 -0.94 33.66
C THR A 266 -2.88 -0.28 33.98
N HIS A 267 -3.96 -0.62 33.27
CA HIS A 267 -5.26 0.03 33.43
C HIS A 267 -6.35 -0.83 34.10
N TYR A 268 -6.12 -2.15 34.25
CA TYR A 268 -7.08 -3.05 34.90
C TYR A 268 -6.74 -3.46 36.33
N SER A 269 -5.56 -3.10 36.87
CA SER A 269 -5.16 -3.47 38.23
C SER A 269 -5.62 -2.49 39.33
N SER A 270 -6.40 -1.45 39.01
CA SER A 270 -6.78 -0.40 39.98
C SER A 270 -8.28 -0.17 40.17
N LYS A 271 -9.13 -1.09 39.70
CA LYS A 271 -10.58 -1.00 39.95
C LYS A 271 -11.23 -2.36 40.16
N PHE A 272 -10.97 -2.98 41.30
CA PHE A 272 -12.00 -3.69 42.07
C PHE A 272 -11.62 -3.58 43.56
N PRO A 273 -12.53 -3.16 44.44
CA PRO A 273 -12.34 -3.25 45.89
C PRO A 273 -12.30 -4.70 46.37
#